data_AF-A0A7J2JKL3-F1
#
_entry.id   AF-A0A7J2JKL3-F1
#
_cell.length_a   1.000
_cell.length_b   1.000
_cell.length_c   1.000
_cell.angle_alpha   90.00
_cell.angle_beta   90.00
_cell.angle_gamma   90.00
#
_symmetry.space_group_name_H-M   'P 1'
#
loop_
_entity.id
_entity.type
_entity.pdbx_description
1 polymer ?
#
loop_
_entity_poly.entity_id
_entity_poly.type
_entity_poly.pdbx_seq_one_letter_code
_entity_poly.pdbx_strand_id
1 'polypeptide(L)'
;MKTPDLKPRLMPLRVGYVNKLLGMNFNKEEIKELLERMRYGVKFDADEIDKIHVSIPPYRTDVLHAIDLVEDIAIAHGYENFEPEIPKMGTIGEKDPLEKFSSNVRELMLGFGFQEVMTLIMTNRGDLFDRMQIPEEEVVEAENPVSLEHSVARTWILPSLMSVLEKNKNREYPQRIFEIGDCISAEGKDQKKIAALIAHSRANFSEMKAVVTGLLENLNLEYKIKAYPHNSFIEGRSASTEFGFFGEIHPQVLENFGLGVPVTAFELDLGKIFNKIH
;
A
#
# COMPACT_ATOMS: atom_id res chain seq x y z
N MET A 1 -15.37 -44.61 -25.85
CA MET A 1 -16.06 -43.52 -25.12
C MET A 1 -16.78 -42.68 -26.15
N LYS A 2 -18.09 -42.42 -26.01
CA LYS A 2 -18.81 -41.50 -26.91
C LYS A 2 -18.72 -40.10 -26.31
N THR A 3 -18.26 -39.13 -27.10
CA THR A 3 -18.18 -37.72 -26.73
C THR A 3 -19.10 -36.88 -27.61
N PRO A 4 -19.67 -35.78 -27.08
CA PRO A 4 -19.60 -35.34 -25.68
C PRO A 4 -20.53 -36.15 -24.75
N ASP A 5 -20.14 -36.33 -23.47
CA ASP A 5 -21.06 -36.81 -22.43
C ASP A 5 -21.85 -35.62 -21.88
N LEU A 6 -23.16 -35.61 -22.15
CA LEU A 6 -24.07 -34.53 -21.77
C LEU A 6 -24.95 -34.91 -20.58
N LYS A 7 -24.60 -35.95 -19.84
CA LYS A 7 -25.34 -36.33 -18.63
C LYS A 7 -25.17 -35.26 -17.55
N PRO A 8 -26.27 -34.80 -16.92
CA PRO A 8 -26.19 -33.91 -15.77
C PRO A 8 -25.41 -34.55 -14.63
N ARG A 9 -24.59 -33.74 -13.94
CA ARG A 9 -23.92 -34.16 -12.72
C ARG A 9 -24.89 -34.03 -11.54
N LEU A 10 -25.03 -35.08 -10.74
CA LEU A 10 -25.85 -35.03 -9.53
C LEU A 10 -25.02 -34.57 -8.34
N MET A 11 -25.52 -33.58 -7.61
CA MET A 11 -24.90 -33.07 -6.38
C MET A 11 -25.92 -33.06 -5.25
N PRO A 12 -25.64 -33.68 -4.10
CA PRO A 12 -26.48 -33.56 -2.93
C PRO A 12 -26.33 -32.17 -2.29
N LEU A 13 -27.45 -31.57 -1.86
CA LEU A 13 -27.51 -30.31 -1.15
C LEU A 13 -28.44 -30.46 0.06
N ARG A 14 -28.04 -29.94 1.22
CA ARG A 14 -28.85 -29.96 2.44
C ARG A 14 -29.56 -28.64 2.65
N VAL A 15 -30.86 -28.67 2.96
CA VAL A 15 -31.69 -27.48 3.19
C VAL A 15 -31.16 -26.67 4.38
N GLY A 16 -30.81 -27.35 5.48
CA GLY A 16 -30.19 -26.71 6.64
C GLY A 16 -28.87 -26.00 6.32
N TYR A 17 -28.09 -26.51 5.35
CA TYR A 17 -26.86 -25.85 4.91
C TYR A 17 -27.14 -24.55 4.14
N VAL A 18 -28.13 -24.56 3.23
CA VAL A 18 -28.58 -23.36 2.50
C VAL A 18 -29.03 -22.28 3.48
N ASN A 19 -29.96 -22.63 4.37
CA ASN A 19 -30.54 -21.70 5.34
C ASN A 19 -29.50 -21.12 6.31
N LYS A 20 -28.57 -21.95 6.78
CA LYS A 20 -27.48 -21.50 7.66
C LYS A 20 -26.61 -20.43 7.00
N LEU A 21 -26.30 -20.59 5.71
CA LEU A 21 -25.42 -19.65 5.00
C LEU A 21 -26.15 -18.38 4.57
N LEU A 22 -27.40 -18.53 4.13
CA LEU A 22 -28.20 -17.41 3.64
C LEU A 22 -28.88 -16.63 4.77
N GLY A 23 -28.92 -17.16 6.00
CA GLY A 23 -29.66 -16.55 7.10
C GLY A 23 -31.17 -16.61 6.92
N MET A 24 -31.65 -17.56 6.11
CA MET A 24 -33.06 -17.70 5.71
C MET A 24 -33.69 -18.96 6.30
N ASN A 25 -35.00 -19.09 6.15
CA ASN A 25 -35.77 -20.27 6.59
C ASN A 25 -36.56 -20.89 5.42
N PHE A 26 -35.90 -21.08 4.27
CA PHE A 26 -36.54 -21.70 3.11
C PHE A 26 -36.89 -23.17 3.39
N ASN A 27 -38.04 -23.59 2.90
CA ASN A 27 -38.39 -25.01 2.80
C ASN A 27 -37.82 -25.62 1.50
N LYS A 28 -37.89 -26.95 1.35
CA LYS A 28 -37.31 -27.67 0.21
C LYS A 28 -38.03 -27.35 -1.11
N GLU A 29 -39.31 -27.00 -1.06
CA GLU A 29 -40.11 -26.58 -2.21
C GLU A 29 -39.67 -25.19 -2.72
N GLU A 30 -39.47 -24.24 -1.81
CA GLU A 30 -38.95 -22.89 -2.14
C GLU A 30 -37.54 -22.99 -2.73
N ILE A 31 -36.65 -23.77 -2.12
CA ILE A 31 -35.30 -24.01 -2.66
C ILE A 31 -35.35 -24.63 -4.05
N LYS A 32 -36.27 -25.59 -4.27
CA LYS A 32 -36.48 -26.19 -5.59
C LYS A 32 -36.90 -25.13 -6.60
N GLU A 33 -37.88 -24.28 -6.30
CA GLU A 33 -38.34 -23.24 -7.21
C GLU A 33 -37.21 -22.25 -7.57
N LEU A 34 -36.39 -21.87 -6.59
CA LEU A 34 -35.24 -21.00 -6.79
C LEU A 34 -34.17 -21.66 -7.68
N LEU A 35 -33.84 -22.94 -7.44
CA LEU A 35 -32.91 -23.69 -8.28
C LEU A 35 -33.45 -23.94 -9.70
N GLU A 36 -34.75 -24.20 -9.86
CA GLU A 36 -35.38 -24.39 -11.16
C GLU A 36 -35.40 -23.10 -11.99
N ARG A 37 -35.58 -21.93 -11.35
CA ARG A 37 -35.37 -20.62 -12.00
C ARG A 37 -33.95 -20.45 -12.54
N MET A 38 -32.97 -21.06 -11.88
CA MET A 38 -31.56 -21.12 -12.31
C MET A 38 -31.24 -22.30 -13.24
N ARG A 39 -32.28 -22.98 -13.75
CA ARG A 39 -32.22 -24.09 -14.72
C ARG A 39 -31.59 -25.38 -14.18
N TYR A 40 -31.63 -25.61 -12.88
CA TYR A 40 -31.31 -26.91 -12.31
C TYR A 40 -32.52 -27.83 -12.30
N GLY A 41 -32.28 -29.14 -12.37
CA GLY A 41 -33.28 -30.13 -11.99
C GLY A 41 -33.15 -30.46 -10.51
N VAL A 42 -34.24 -30.64 -9.77
CA VAL A 42 -34.20 -31.02 -8.35
C VAL A 42 -35.02 -32.28 -8.11
N LYS A 43 -34.46 -33.23 -7.35
CA LYS A 43 -35.16 -34.41 -6.85
C LYS A 43 -35.03 -34.47 -5.34
N PHE A 44 -36.15 -34.70 -4.64
CA PHE A 44 -36.13 -34.91 -3.20
C PHE A 44 -35.57 -36.29 -2.87
N ASP A 45 -34.80 -36.38 -1.79
CA ASP A 45 -34.39 -37.65 -1.21
C ASP A 45 -35.62 -38.30 -0.53
N ALA A 46 -35.81 -39.60 -0.73
CA ALA A 46 -36.96 -40.34 -0.19
C ALA A 46 -36.77 -40.70 1.29
N ASP A 47 -35.50 -40.83 1.72
CA ASP A 47 -35.13 -41.31 3.05
C ASP A 47 -34.67 -40.17 3.97
N GLU A 48 -34.16 -39.06 3.41
CA GLU A 48 -33.66 -37.90 4.16
C GLU A 48 -34.48 -36.62 3.87
N ILE A 49 -35.26 -36.15 4.85
CA ILE A 49 -36.13 -34.96 4.71
C ILE A 49 -35.34 -33.67 4.40
N ASP A 50 -34.13 -33.53 4.94
CA ASP A 50 -33.28 -32.33 4.81
C ASP A 50 -32.44 -32.31 3.53
N LYS A 51 -32.53 -33.32 2.66
CA LYS A 51 -31.59 -33.52 1.55
C LYS A 51 -32.31 -33.51 0.21
N ILE A 52 -31.72 -32.79 -0.74
CA ILE A 52 -32.15 -32.74 -2.14
C ILE A 52 -30.98 -33.09 -3.07
N HIS A 53 -31.30 -33.66 -4.23
CA HIS A 53 -30.36 -33.96 -5.28
C HIS A 53 -30.54 -32.99 -6.44
N VAL A 54 -29.54 -32.17 -6.69
CA VAL A 54 -29.53 -31.16 -7.74
C VAL A 54 -28.83 -31.74 -8.98
N SER A 55 -29.53 -31.71 -10.10
CA SER A 55 -29.06 -32.11 -11.42
C SER A 55 -28.48 -30.89 -12.11
N ILE A 56 -27.15 -30.83 -12.15
CA ILE A 56 -26.36 -29.76 -12.74
C ILE A 56 -26.24 -30.02 -14.24
N PRO A 57 -26.79 -29.15 -15.10
CA PRO A 57 -26.67 -29.31 -16.55
C PRO A 57 -25.20 -29.32 -17.00
N PRO A 58 -24.84 -30.05 -18.06
CA PRO A 58 -23.44 -30.17 -18.51
C PRO A 58 -22.82 -28.85 -18.97
N TYR A 59 -23.63 -27.84 -19.29
CA TYR A 59 -23.15 -26.49 -19.63
C TYR A 59 -22.81 -25.62 -18.42
N ARG A 60 -23.19 -26.03 -17.20
CA ARG A 60 -22.85 -25.35 -15.94
C ARG A 60 -21.52 -25.89 -15.42
N THR A 61 -20.43 -25.53 -16.09
CA THR A 61 -19.06 -25.95 -15.74
C THR A 61 -18.49 -25.19 -14.55
N ASP A 62 -19.14 -24.07 -14.20
CA ASP A 62 -18.84 -23.18 -13.07
C ASP A 62 -19.19 -23.80 -11.71
N VAL A 63 -20.19 -24.69 -11.66
CA VAL A 63 -20.61 -25.33 -10.42
C VAL A 63 -19.58 -26.40 -10.06
N LEU A 64 -18.90 -26.26 -8.93
CA LEU A 64 -17.89 -27.20 -8.43
C LEU A 64 -18.25 -27.78 -7.06
N HIS A 65 -18.95 -27.00 -6.22
CA HIS A 65 -19.29 -27.31 -4.84
C HIS A 65 -20.74 -26.95 -4.51
N ALA A 66 -21.22 -27.41 -3.36
CA ALA A 66 -22.58 -27.12 -2.89
C ALA A 66 -22.82 -25.62 -2.66
N ILE A 67 -21.78 -24.84 -2.33
CA ILE A 67 -21.88 -23.39 -2.13
C ILE A 67 -22.28 -22.64 -3.41
N ASP A 68 -21.89 -23.13 -4.59
CA ASP A 68 -22.25 -22.50 -5.87
C ASP A 68 -23.75 -22.65 -6.14
N LEU A 69 -24.37 -23.72 -5.64
CA LEU A 69 -25.83 -23.88 -5.66
C LEU A 69 -26.51 -22.94 -4.66
N VAL A 70 -25.88 -22.67 -3.51
CA VAL A 70 -26.37 -21.70 -2.52
C VAL A 70 -26.31 -20.28 -3.08
N GLU A 71 -25.24 -19.94 -3.80
CA GLU A 71 -25.13 -18.66 -4.53
C GLU A 71 -26.26 -18.50 -5.54
N ASP A 72 -26.52 -19.51 -6.36
CA ASP A 72 -27.62 -19.47 -7.33
C ASP A 72 -29.00 -19.37 -6.67
N ILE A 73 -29.20 -20.00 -5.51
CA ILE A 73 -30.41 -19.82 -4.70
C ILE A 73 -30.53 -18.37 -4.24
N ALA A 74 -29.44 -17.74 -3.79
CA ALA A 74 -29.43 -16.32 -3.41
C ALA A 74 -29.73 -15.40 -4.59
N ILE A 75 -29.13 -15.65 -5.76
CA ILE A 75 -29.40 -14.89 -6.99
C ILE A 75 -30.87 -15.02 -7.40
N ALA A 76 -31.41 -16.23 -7.39
CA ALA A 76 -32.80 -16.46 -7.72
C ALA A 76 -33.75 -15.81 -6.71
N HIS A 77 -33.37 -15.80 -5.42
CA HIS A 77 -34.14 -15.15 -4.38
C HIS A 77 -34.15 -13.64 -4.55
N GLY A 78 -33.05 -13.06 -5.04
CA GLY A 78 -32.84 -11.62 -5.14
C GLY A 78 -32.12 -11.11 -3.89
N TYR A 79 -30.95 -10.51 -4.07
CA TYR A 79 -30.12 -10.00 -2.97
C TYR A 79 -30.81 -8.88 -2.18
N GLU A 80 -31.75 -8.18 -2.80
CA GLU A 80 -32.56 -7.14 -2.20
C GLU A 80 -33.57 -7.66 -1.16
N ASN A 81 -33.85 -8.96 -1.15
CA ASN A 81 -34.84 -9.58 -0.26
C ASN A 81 -34.21 -10.08 1.06
N PHE A 82 -32.90 -9.94 1.24
CA PHE A 82 -32.22 -10.26 2.49
C PHE A 82 -32.27 -9.06 3.45
N GLU A 83 -32.68 -9.32 4.69
CA GLU A 83 -32.58 -8.33 5.76
C GLU A 83 -31.12 -8.27 6.27
N PRO A 84 -30.45 -7.10 6.22
CA PRO A 84 -29.08 -6.99 6.72
C PRO A 84 -29.01 -7.20 8.24
N GLU A 85 -28.15 -8.12 8.69
CA GLU A 85 -27.84 -8.32 10.11
C GLU A 85 -26.42 -7.85 10.43
N ILE A 86 -26.25 -7.11 11.52
CA ILE A 86 -24.91 -6.73 12.01
C ILE A 86 -24.27 -7.97 12.67
N PRO A 87 -23.07 -8.39 12.24
CA PRO A 87 -22.37 -9.50 12.87
C PRO A 87 -22.19 -9.24 14.37
N LYS A 88 -22.57 -10.21 15.21
CA LYS A 88 -22.38 -10.17 16.66
C LYS A 88 -20.93 -10.49 17.05
N MET A 89 -19.97 -9.93 16.31
CA MET A 89 -18.53 -10.05 16.55
C MET A 89 -17.97 -8.66 16.84
N GLY A 90 -18.20 -8.16 18.05
CA GLY A 90 -17.65 -6.89 18.50
C GLY A 90 -16.17 -7.03 18.84
N THR A 91 -15.30 -6.40 18.06
CA THR A 91 -13.87 -6.25 18.36
C THR A 91 -13.53 -4.76 18.49
N ILE A 92 -12.53 -4.43 19.30
CA ILE A 92 -11.99 -3.07 19.38
C ILE A 92 -10.91 -2.95 18.30
N GLY A 93 -11.13 -2.08 17.32
CA GLY A 93 -10.10 -1.74 16.35
C GLY A 93 -9.11 -0.75 16.94
N GLU A 94 -7.82 -0.98 16.70
CA GLU A 94 -6.76 -0.01 16.99
C GLU A 94 -5.95 0.29 15.73
N LYS A 95 -5.34 1.49 15.70
CA LYS A 95 -4.38 1.82 14.65
C LYS A 95 -3.08 1.09 14.93
N ASP A 96 -2.41 0.67 13.86
CA ASP A 96 -1.04 0.19 13.96
C ASP A 96 -0.15 1.22 14.72
N PRO A 97 0.64 0.78 15.70
CA PRO A 97 1.48 1.68 16.50
C PRO A 97 2.44 2.55 15.68
N LEU A 98 3.04 2.01 14.61
CA LEU A 98 3.95 2.74 13.73
C LEU A 98 3.19 3.79 12.92
N GLU A 99 1.95 3.52 12.50
CA GLU A 99 1.11 4.51 11.82
C GLU A 99 0.65 5.64 12.75
N LYS A 100 0.34 5.30 14.01
CA LYS A 100 0.05 6.32 15.04
C LYS A 100 1.26 7.20 15.31
N PHE A 101 2.45 6.59 15.40
CA PHE A 101 3.72 7.30 15.53
C PHE A 101 4.01 8.19 14.32
N SER A 102 3.88 7.66 13.10
CA SER A 102 4.05 8.40 11.84
C SER A 102 3.11 9.60 11.75
N SER A 103 1.88 9.47 12.25
CA SER A 103 0.92 10.58 12.33
C SER A 103 1.41 11.69 13.26
N ASN A 104 2.02 11.36 14.41
CA ASN A 104 2.57 12.38 15.31
C ASN A 104 3.79 13.08 14.69
N VAL A 105 4.66 12.34 13.99
CA VAL A 105 5.82 12.91 13.28
C VAL A 105 5.36 13.86 12.17
N ARG A 106 4.28 13.53 11.46
CA ARG A 106 3.66 14.40 10.46
C ARG A 106 3.26 15.74 11.06
N GLU A 107 2.59 15.75 12.20
CA GLU A 107 2.20 16.99 12.89
C GLU A 107 3.42 17.86 13.27
N LEU A 108 4.54 17.24 13.68
CA LEU A 108 5.78 17.98 13.96
C LEU A 108 6.32 18.66 12.70
N MET A 109 6.33 17.97 11.55
CA MET A 109 6.77 18.55 10.28
C MET A 109 5.89 19.69 9.80
N LEU A 110 4.57 19.58 9.97
CA LEU A 110 3.64 20.69 9.74
C LEU A 110 3.98 21.88 10.65
N GLY A 111 4.28 21.63 11.92
CA GLY A 111 4.75 22.64 12.86
C GLY A 111 6.07 23.33 12.46
N PHE A 112 6.97 22.60 11.79
CA PHE A 112 8.20 23.17 11.19
C PHE A 112 7.94 23.94 9.87
N GLY A 113 6.69 24.04 9.44
CA GLY A 113 6.27 24.79 8.25
C GLY A 113 6.52 24.05 6.94
N PHE A 114 6.56 22.71 6.97
CA PHE A 114 6.63 21.91 5.76
C PHE A 114 5.24 21.53 5.25
N GLN A 115 5.15 21.37 3.93
CA GLN A 115 3.98 20.82 3.24
C GLN A 115 4.21 19.34 2.93
N GLU A 116 3.30 18.47 3.35
CA GLU A 116 3.38 17.06 2.98
C GLU A 116 3.02 16.89 1.50
N VAL A 117 3.78 16.06 0.80
CA VAL A 117 3.50 15.59 -0.56
C VAL A 117 3.43 14.06 -0.57
N MET A 118 2.83 13.52 -1.61
CA MET A 118 2.72 12.08 -1.82
C MET A 118 3.25 11.74 -3.20
N THR A 119 4.35 10.99 -3.24
CA THR A 119 4.94 10.50 -4.49
C THR A 119 4.66 9.01 -4.70
N LEU A 120 4.91 8.52 -5.91
CA LEU A 120 4.74 7.10 -6.22
C LEU A 120 5.90 6.30 -5.65
N ILE A 121 5.61 5.10 -5.15
CA ILE A 121 6.64 4.13 -4.73
C ILE A 121 7.43 3.63 -5.94
N MET A 122 6.77 3.50 -7.09
CA MET A 122 7.40 3.10 -8.35
C MET A 122 8.06 4.30 -9.04
N THR A 123 9.32 4.12 -9.44
CA THR A 123 10.17 5.12 -10.09
C THR A 123 11.09 4.40 -11.09
N ASN A 124 12.18 5.05 -11.51
CA ASN A 124 13.16 4.51 -12.43
C ASN A 124 14.58 4.60 -11.85
N ARG A 125 15.49 3.77 -12.37
CA ARG A 125 16.90 3.73 -11.91
C ARG A 125 17.63 5.07 -12.11
N GLY A 126 17.30 5.81 -13.18
CA GLY A 126 17.90 7.10 -13.49
C GLY A 126 17.63 8.14 -12.40
N ASP A 127 16.37 8.26 -11.96
CA ASP A 127 15.98 9.13 -10.86
C ASP A 127 16.63 8.66 -9.54
N LEU A 128 16.57 7.36 -9.24
CA LEU A 128 17.10 6.82 -7.98
C LEU A 128 18.61 7.01 -7.81
N PHE A 129 19.38 6.83 -8.88
CA PHE A 129 20.83 6.69 -8.80
C PHE A 129 21.58 7.75 -9.61
N ASP A 130 21.41 7.77 -10.93
CA ASP A 130 22.21 8.59 -11.85
C ASP A 130 22.07 10.09 -11.59
N ARG A 131 20.82 10.58 -11.55
CA ARG A 131 20.52 11.99 -11.28
C ARG A 131 20.95 12.41 -9.87
N MET A 132 20.98 11.47 -8.94
CA MET A 132 21.44 11.65 -7.56
C MET A 132 22.96 11.44 -7.38
N GLN A 133 23.69 11.11 -8.45
CA GLN A 133 25.15 10.92 -8.46
C GLN A 133 25.64 9.79 -7.55
N ILE A 134 24.81 8.77 -7.30
CA ILE A 134 25.19 7.58 -6.51
C ILE A 134 25.33 6.35 -7.41
N PRO A 135 26.19 5.38 -7.03
CA PRO A 135 26.26 4.11 -7.72
C PRO A 135 24.91 3.40 -7.73
N GLU A 136 24.61 2.66 -8.79
CA GLU A 136 23.45 1.78 -8.80
C GLU A 136 23.58 0.68 -7.74
N GLU A 137 22.47 0.41 -7.07
CA GLU A 137 22.34 -0.67 -6.10
C GLU A 137 21.25 -1.66 -6.53
N GLU A 138 21.17 -2.79 -5.83
CA GLU A 138 20.09 -3.75 -6.02
C GLU A 138 18.74 -3.16 -5.57
N VAL A 139 17.72 -3.33 -6.41
CA VAL A 139 16.36 -2.82 -6.19
C VAL A 139 15.34 -3.86 -6.63
N VAL A 140 14.14 -3.80 -6.06
CA VAL A 140 13.01 -4.57 -6.54
C VAL A 140 12.51 -3.96 -7.85
N GLU A 141 12.45 -4.78 -8.89
CA GLU A 141 12.08 -4.40 -10.25
C GLU A 141 10.80 -5.13 -10.67
N ALA A 142 9.89 -4.40 -11.32
CA ALA A 142 8.71 -5.01 -11.90
C ALA A 142 9.10 -5.80 -13.16
N GLU A 143 8.70 -7.06 -13.24
CA GLU A 143 9.04 -7.93 -14.38
C GLU A 143 8.45 -7.40 -15.71
N ASN A 144 7.24 -6.83 -15.65
CA ASN A 144 6.54 -6.29 -16.80
C ASN A 144 6.02 -4.87 -16.51
N PRO A 145 6.90 -3.86 -16.50
CA PRO A 145 6.52 -2.51 -16.12
C PRO A 145 5.64 -1.86 -17.19
N VAL A 146 4.59 -1.15 -16.75
CA VAL A 146 3.69 -0.41 -17.65
C VAL A 146 4.41 0.77 -18.31
N SER A 147 5.45 1.31 -17.67
CA SER A 147 6.30 2.38 -18.19
C SER A 147 7.72 2.26 -17.62
N LEU A 148 8.72 2.69 -18.39
CA LEU A 148 10.11 2.78 -17.93
C LEU A 148 10.28 3.81 -16.80
N GLU A 149 9.39 4.79 -16.70
CA GLU A 149 9.36 5.78 -15.60
C GLU A 149 8.99 5.15 -14.24
N HIS A 150 8.39 3.95 -14.26
CA HIS A 150 7.86 3.25 -13.09
C HIS A 150 8.28 1.76 -13.14
N SER A 151 9.56 1.50 -13.39
CA SER A 151 10.11 0.15 -13.52
C SER A 151 10.59 -0.46 -12.21
N VAL A 152 11.01 0.34 -11.24
CA VAL A 152 11.59 -0.12 -9.97
C VAL A 152 10.90 0.50 -8.77
N ALA A 153 10.88 -0.21 -7.65
CA ALA A 153 10.45 0.34 -6.38
C ALA A 153 11.56 1.20 -5.76
N ARG A 154 11.18 2.35 -5.20
CA ARG A 154 12.14 3.27 -4.55
C ARG A 154 12.75 2.64 -3.29
N THR A 155 14.06 2.80 -3.13
CA THR A 155 14.79 2.44 -1.91
C THR A 155 14.88 3.60 -0.92
N TRP A 156 14.64 4.83 -1.39
CA TRP A 156 14.72 6.08 -0.65
C TRP A 156 13.79 7.13 -1.26
N ILE A 157 13.38 8.12 -0.47
CA ILE A 157 12.30 9.06 -0.82
C ILE A 157 12.86 10.30 -1.52
N LEU A 158 14.06 10.74 -1.15
CA LEU A 158 14.66 11.99 -1.66
C LEU A 158 14.63 12.18 -3.18
N PRO A 159 14.96 11.18 -4.02
CA PRO A 159 14.89 11.36 -5.48
C PRO A 159 13.48 11.74 -5.95
N SER A 160 12.46 11.15 -5.34
CA SER A 160 11.07 11.44 -5.67
C SER A 160 10.70 12.88 -5.28
N LEU A 161 11.16 13.37 -4.12
CA LEU A 161 10.97 14.76 -3.71
C LEU A 161 11.71 15.74 -4.62
N MET A 162 12.90 15.39 -5.10
CA MET A 162 13.63 16.20 -6.08
C MET A 162 12.84 16.35 -7.38
N SER A 163 12.22 15.27 -7.88
CA SER A 163 11.31 15.31 -9.03
C SER A 163 10.05 16.15 -8.76
N VAL A 164 9.57 16.27 -7.52
CA VAL A 164 8.49 17.21 -7.15
C VAL A 164 8.96 18.66 -7.26
N LEU A 165 10.14 18.99 -6.73
CA LEU A 165 10.71 20.35 -6.86
C LEU A 165 10.96 20.71 -8.33
N GLU A 166 11.46 19.78 -9.13
CA GLU A 166 11.69 20.01 -10.57
C GLU A 166 10.40 20.45 -11.28
N LYS A 167 9.29 19.75 -11.03
CA LYS A 167 7.97 20.08 -11.59
C LYS A 167 7.41 21.40 -11.05
N ASN A 168 7.90 21.88 -9.91
CA ASN A 168 7.43 23.08 -9.22
C ASN A 168 8.48 24.20 -9.16
N LYS A 169 9.59 24.12 -9.91
CA LYS A 169 10.68 25.11 -9.86
C LYS A 169 10.29 26.54 -10.26
N ASN A 170 9.16 26.68 -10.98
CA ASN A 170 8.58 27.96 -11.37
C ASN A 170 7.56 28.51 -10.35
N ARG A 171 7.36 27.82 -9.22
CA ARG A 171 6.52 28.28 -8.11
C ARG A 171 7.34 29.10 -7.14
N GLU A 172 6.65 29.87 -6.31
CA GLU A 172 7.30 30.75 -5.33
C GLU A 172 8.15 29.97 -4.33
N TYR A 173 9.24 30.58 -3.92
CA TYR A 173 10.12 30.13 -2.84
C TYR A 173 9.81 30.94 -1.56
N PRO A 174 10.08 30.39 -0.35
CA PRO A 174 10.70 29.09 -0.08
C PRO A 174 9.75 27.92 -0.29
N GLN A 175 10.29 26.81 -0.80
CA GLN A 175 9.56 25.54 -0.89
C GLN A 175 10.10 24.62 0.21
N ARG A 176 9.20 24.17 1.08
CA ARG A 176 9.49 23.23 2.17
C ARG A 176 8.54 22.06 2.05
N ILE A 177 9.04 20.94 1.55
CA ILE A 177 8.22 19.75 1.32
C ILE A 177 8.78 18.55 2.08
N PHE A 178 7.90 17.68 2.53
CA PHE A 178 8.28 16.42 3.13
C PHE A 178 7.34 15.30 2.71
N GLU A 179 7.79 14.08 2.89
CA GLU A 179 6.97 12.90 2.73
C GLU A 179 7.32 11.88 3.82
N ILE A 180 6.28 11.26 4.38
CA ILE A 180 6.39 10.02 5.14
C ILE A 180 5.81 8.90 4.27
N GLY A 181 6.63 7.92 3.91
CA GLY A 181 6.22 6.89 2.99
C GLY A 181 7.06 5.63 3.08
N ASP A 182 6.60 4.61 2.38
CA ASP A 182 7.27 3.32 2.33
C ASP A 182 8.31 3.29 1.21
N CYS A 183 9.46 2.69 1.52
CA CYS A 183 10.50 2.31 0.59
C CYS A 183 10.68 0.79 0.66
N ILE A 184 11.16 0.20 -0.43
CA ILE A 184 11.36 -1.24 -0.53
C ILE A 184 12.85 -1.52 -0.51
N SER A 185 13.31 -2.36 0.41
CA SER A 185 14.70 -2.82 0.44
C SER A 185 14.99 -3.76 -0.74
N ALA A 186 16.27 -4.00 -1.04
CA ALA A 186 16.67 -5.01 -2.05
C ALA A 186 16.09 -6.41 -1.76
N GLU A 187 15.82 -6.73 -0.49
CA GLU A 187 15.20 -7.99 -0.06
C GLU A 187 13.67 -8.02 -0.21
N GLY A 188 13.05 -6.94 -0.73
CA GLY A 188 11.60 -6.84 -0.86
C GLY A 188 10.87 -6.58 0.46
N LYS A 189 11.54 -5.95 1.44
CA LYS A 189 10.91 -5.58 2.72
C LYS A 189 10.58 -4.10 2.77
N ASP A 190 9.41 -3.81 3.30
CA ASP A 190 8.94 -2.44 3.53
C ASP A 190 9.78 -1.75 4.61
N GLN A 191 10.12 -0.48 4.36
CA GLN A 191 10.81 0.41 5.26
C GLN A 191 10.08 1.75 5.31
N LYS A 192 9.49 2.07 6.46
CA LYS A 192 8.86 3.38 6.68
C LYS A 192 9.95 4.43 6.85
N LYS A 193 9.97 5.44 5.98
CA LYS A 193 10.94 6.52 6.02
C LYS A 193 10.25 7.88 6.01
N ILE A 194 11.00 8.89 6.41
CA ILE A 194 10.64 10.29 6.27
C ILE A 194 11.78 11.02 5.55
N ALA A 195 11.43 11.82 4.56
CA ALA A 195 12.37 12.71 3.91
C ALA A 195 11.79 14.11 3.74
N ALA A 196 12.66 15.11 3.70
CA ALA A 196 12.24 16.48 3.48
C ALA A 196 13.28 17.28 2.70
N LEU A 197 12.79 18.29 1.97
CA LEU A 197 13.59 19.25 1.21
C LEU A 197 13.23 20.69 1.61
N ILE A 198 14.25 21.55 1.70
CA ILE A 198 14.09 23.01 1.77
C ILE A 198 14.81 23.61 0.56
N ALA A 199 14.09 24.38 -0.25
CA ALA A 199 14.63 25.06 -1.42
C ALA A 199 14.38 26.57 -1.36
N HIS A 200 15.45 27.36 -1.39
CA HIS A 200 15.45 28.81 -1.60
C HIS A 200 16.89 29.35 -1.71
N SER A 201 17.04 30.63 -2.07
CA SER A 201 18.33 31.30 -2.32
C SER A 201 19.32 31.33 -1.15
N ARG A 202 18.90 30.95 0.06
CA ARG A 202 19.73 30.94 1.28
C ARG A 202 19.69 29.60 2.02
N ALA A 203 19.09 28.57 1.43
CA ALA A 203 19.01 27.26 2.05
C ALA A 203 20.44 26.76 2.33
N ASN A 204 20.68 26.33 3.57
CA ASN A 204 22.00 25.93 4.03
C ASN A 204 21.93 24.79 5.05
N PHE A 205 23.09 24.18 5.30
CA PHE A 205 23.24 23.03 6.19
C PHE A 205 22.70 23.29 7.60
N SER A 206 22.94 24.48 8.15
CA SER A 206 22.54 24.82 9.52
C SER A 206 21.02 24.88 9.68
N GLU A 207 20.30 25.36 8.67
CA GLU A 207 18.84 25.35 8.65
C GLU A 207 18.29 23.92 8.66
N MET A 208 18.84 23.05 7.80
CA MET A 208 18.41 21.65 7.75
C MET A 208 18.79 20.89 9.02
N LYS A 209 19.98 21.15 9.56
CA LYS A 209 20.41 20.61 10.85
C LYS A 209 19.42 20.98 11.94
N ALA A 210 18.98 22.24 12.02
CA ALA A 210 18.02 22.68 13.04
C ALA A 210 16.68 21.94 12.95
N VAL A 211 16.20 21.63 11.74
CA VAL A 211 14.99 20.82 11.54
C VAL A 211 15.21 19.39 12.02
N VAL A 212 16.31 18.74 11.62
CA VAL A 212 16.59 17.35 12.02
C VAL A 212 16.81 17.23 13.52
N THR A 213 17.61 18.11 14.13
CA THR A 213 17.83 18.10 15.59
C THR A 213 16.55 18.42 16.33
N GLY A 214 15.79 19.42 15.88
CA GLY A 214 14.51 19.78 16.47
C GLY A 214 13.51 18.61 16.40
N LEU A 215 13.44 17.89 15.29
CA LEU A 215 12.59 16.71 15.16
C LEU A 215 13.00 15.62 16.15
N LEU A 216 14.27 15.25 16.20
CA LEU A 216 14.76 14.19 17.11
C LEU A 216 14.61 14.58 18.59
N GLU A 217 14.82 15.85 18.94
CA GLU A 217 14.62 16.38 20.30
C GLU A 217 13.15 16.37 20.72
N ASN A 218 12.22 16.75 19.83
CA ASN A 218 10.78 16.67 20.12
C ASN A 218 10.29 15.22 20.28
N LEU A 219 11.03 14.26 19.73
CA LEU A 219 10.81 12.83 19.93
C LEU A 219 11.56 12.27 21.16
N ASN A 220 12.24 13.13 21.94
CA ASN A 220 13.05 12.76 23.12
C ASN A 220 14.15 11.72 22.81
N LEU A 221 14.76 11.81 21.63
CA LEU A 221 15.82 10.89 21.23
C LEU A 221 17.19 11.47 21.54
N GLU A 222 18.07 10.65 22.10
CA GLU A 222 19.50 10.90 22.07
C GLU A 222 20.05 10.53 20.69
N TYR A 223 20.93 11.36 20.15
CA TYR A 223 21.53 11.13 18.84
C TYR A 223 22.96 11.67 18.78
N LYS A 224 23.77 11.10 17.89
CA LYS A 224 25.12 11.59 17.58
C LYS A 224 25.22 11.99 16.12
N ILE A 225 25.66 13.21 15.88
CA ILE A 225 25.90 13.71 14.52
C ILE A 225 27.35 13.39 14.15
N LYS A 226 27.54 12.78 12.97
CA LYS A 226 28.85 12.51 12.38
C LYS A 226 28.91 13.06 10.97
N ALA A 227 30.10 13.41 10.49
CA ALA A 227 30.30 13.73 9.08
C ALA A 227 29.91 12.52 8.21
N TYR A 228 29.22 12.76 7.10
CA TYR A 228 28.70 11.71 6.23
C TYR A 228 28.98 12.03 4.77
N PRO A 229 30.16 11.67 4.24
CA PRO A 229 30.46 11.86 2.83
C PRO A 229 29.47 11.06 1.96
N HIS A 230 28.75 11.76 1.08
CA HIS A 230 27.75 11.15 0.21
C HIS A 230 27.61 11.98 -1.07
N ASN A 231 27.69 11.33 -2.23
CA ASN A 231 27.84 12.01 -3.52
C ASN A 231 26.67 12.93 -3.89
N SER A 232 25.45 12.64 -3.40
CA SER A 232 24.30 13.52 -3.62
C SER A 232 24.39 14.86 -2.87
N PHE A 233 25.36 15.02 -1.98
CA PHE A 233 25.55 16.19 -1.15
C PHE A 233 26.91 16.86 -1.40
N ILE A 234 27.02 18.14 -1.05
CA ILE A 234 28.29 18.87 -1.09
C ILE A 234 29.25 18.26 -0.06
N GLU A 235 30.49 17.98 -0.48
CA GLU A 235 31.55 17.47 0.39
C GLU A 235 31.74 18.37 1.62
N GLY A 236 31.72 17.77 2.81
CA GLY A 236 31.83 18.49 4.08
C GLY A 236 30.56 19.22 4.53
N ARG A 237 29.46 19.17 3.75
CA ARG A 237 28.15 19.76 4.10
C ARG A 237 27.04 18.71 4.20
N SER A 238 27.41 17.54 4.71
CA SER A 238 26.50 16.43 4.97
C SER A 238 26.89 15.71 6.26
N ALA A 239 25.88 15.24 6.96
CA ALA A 239 26.02 14.55 8.23
C ALA A 239 24.99 13.44 8.40
N SER A 240 25.28 12.49 9.28
CA SER A 240 24.38 11.39 9.62
C SER A 240 24.18 11.25 11.12
N THR A 241 23.06 10.61 11.45
CA THR A 241 22.74 10.06 12.77
C THR A 241 22.57 8.55 12.64
N GLU A 242 22.24 7.86 13.73
CA GLU A 242 21.87 6.43 13.68
C GLU A 242 20.55 6.17 12.93
N PHE A 243 19.76 7.21 12.69
CA PHE A 243 18.45 7.12 12.04
C PHE A 243 18.47 7.51 10.56
N GLY A 244 19.52 8.15 10.06
CA GLY A 244 19.61 8.57 8.66
C GLY A 244 20.60 9.71 8.44
N PHE A 245 20.37 10.54 7.43
CA PHE A 245 21.32 11.56 6.99
C PHE A 245 20.64 12.85 6.53
N PHE A 246 21.43 13.93 6.46
CA PHE A 246 21.00 15.23 6.00
C PHE A 246 22.16 16.06 5.48
N GLY A 247 21.90 17.05 4.62
CA GLY A 247 22.93 17.91 4.06
C GLY A 247 22.45 18.92 3.02
N GLU A 248 23.41 19.61 2.41
CA GLU A 248 23.21 20.47 1.23
C GLU A 248 23.41 19.65 -0.06
N ILE A 249 22.42 19.66 -0.96
CA ILE A 249 22.46 18.89 -2.21
C ILE A 249 23.59 19.38 -3.12
N HIS A 250 24.30 18.44 -3.73
CA HIS A 250 25.43 18.73 -4.61
C HIS A 250 24.99 19.52 -5.87
N PRO A 251 25.76 20.53 -6.34
CA PRO A 251 25.41 21.32 -7.52
C PRO A 251 25.09 20.50 -8.77
N GLN A 252 25.85 19.42 -9.02
CA GLN A 252 25.57 18.51 -10.14
C GLN A 252 24.19 17.86 -10.03
N VAL A 253 23.76 17.47 -8.83
CA VAL A 253 22.41 16.93 -8.62
C VAL A 253 21.37 18.01 -8.88
N LEU A 254 21.59 19.25 -8.40
CA LEU A 254 20.67 20.36 -8.70
C LEU A 254 20.53 20.59 -10.21
N GLU A 255 21.64 20.53 -10.95
CA GLU A 255 21.64 20.64 -12.41
C GLU A 255 20.88 19.49 -13.08
N ASN A 256 21.08 18.24 -12.63
CA ASN A 256 20.35 17.06 -13.11
C ASN A 256 18.83 17.16 -12.92
N PHE A 257 18.37 17.91 -11.90
CA PHE A 257 16.95 18.21 -11.64
C PHE A 257 16.52 19.61 -12.14
N GLY A 258 17.42 20.33 -12.81
CA GLY A 258 17.18 21.66 -13.37
C GLY A 258 16.73 22.69 -12.33
N LEU A 259 17.27 22.62 -11.11
CA LEU A 259 16.96 23.51 -9.99
C LEU A 259 17.98 24.66 -9.90
N GLY A 260 17.48 25.90 -9.93
CA GLY A 260 18.31 27.11 -9.92
C GLY A 260 18.61 27.70 -8.53
N VAL A 261 18.21 27.02 -7.46
CA VAL A 261 18.42 27.47 -6.07
C VAL A 261 19.06 26.36 -5.24
N PRO A 262 19.79 26.70 -4.16
CA PRO A 262 20.25 25.71 -3.20
C PRO A 262 19.07 24.91 -2.62
N VAL A 263 19.31 23.61 -2.41
CA VAL A 263 18.39 22.69 -1.76
C VAL A 263 19.13 21.99 -0.63
N THR A 264 18.52 21.92 0.55
CA THR A 264 18.96 21.06 1.64
C THR A 264 17.95 19.96 1.85
N ALA A 265 18.42 18.81 2.33
CA ALA A 265 17.63 17.60 2.43
C ALA A 265 17.92 16.81 3.71
N PHE A 266 16.95 16.04 4.18
CA PHE A 266 17.18 14.93 5.09
C PHE A 266 16.40 13.69 4.66
N GLU A 267 16.88 12.51 5.05
CA GLU A 267 16.11 11.28 5.07
C GLU A 267 16.42 10.47 6.34
N LEU A 268 15.38 10.05 7.06
CA LEU A 268 15.45 9.25 8.28
C LEU A 268 14.54 8.01 8.16
N ASP A 269 14.96 6.93 8.81
CA ASP A 269 14.23 5.68 8.93
C ASP A 269 13.29 5.74 10.15
N LEU A 270 11.99 5.87 9.90
CA LEU A 270 10.98 5.94 10.96
C LEU A 270 10.81 4.62 11.69
N GLY A 271 11.03 3.48 11.02
CA GLY A 271 11.01 2.18 11.67
C GLY A 271 12.09 2.06 12.73
N LYS A 272 13.32 2.49 12.41
CA LYS A 272 14.43 2.55 13.39
C LYS A 272 14.15 3.50 14.54
N ILE A 273 13.58 4.67 14.24
CA ILE A 273 13.20 5.64 15.27
C ILE A 273 12.13 5.04 16.20
N PHE A 274 11.09 4.45 15.62
CA PHE A 274 9.98 3.84 16.35
C PHE A 274 10.50 2.74 17.30
N ASN A 275 11.33 1.82 16.79
CA ASN A 275 11.95 0.74 17.57
C ASN A 275 12.95 1.20 18.64
N LYS A 276 13.38 2.47 18.59
CA LYS A 276 14.25 3.05 19.62
C LYS A 276 13.44 3.59 20.80
N ILE A 277 12.22 4.05 20.54
CA ILE A 277 11.31 4.67 21.53
C ILE A 277 10.48 3.59 22.25
N HIS A 278 10.11 2.53 21.54
CA HIS A 278 9.27 1.43 22.00
C HIS A 278 10.06 0.13 22.17
#